data_AF-X1UL00-F1
#
_entry.id   AF-X1UL00-F1
#
_cell.length_a   1.000
_cell.length_b   1.000
_cell.length_c   1.000
_cell.angle_alpha   90.00
_cell.angle_beta   90.00
_cell.angle_gamma   90.00
#
_symmetry.space_group_name_H-M   'P 1'
#
loop_
_entity.id
_entity.type
_entity.pdbx_description
1 polymer ?
#
loop_
_entity_poly.entity_id
_entity_poly.type
_entity_poly.pdbx_seq_one_letter_code
_entity_poly.pdbx_strand_id
1 'polypeptide(L)'
;MEASAFYVGDNIFRSHNRGTPIFSGDTGAAAGTGTSTVSGDVWLTVTGSPGNYKLSIDGGLTTFDAGSANLAVTDSRTGTGSDRKVLYVNSSNITSTGTEWVRVPGTYDIFNALITIRDRLETEGGLTNVQLEELRSNALSSLAELNNLLLQSSVSMGSKIGFLDDLKDSLNNIKYGTEDEVTRLQEADIAQIAIDLSRREVLYP
;
A
#
# COMPACT_ATOMS: atom_id res chain seq x y z
N MET A 1 -4.20 22.72 -8.36
CA MET A 1 -4.92 21.44 -8.17
C MET A 1 -4.11 20.36 -8.84
N GLU A 2 -3.28 19.65 -8.07
CA GLU A 2 -2.58 18.47 -8.59
C GLU A 2 -3.63 17.35 -8.73
N ALA A 3 -3.88 16.92 -9.97
CA ALA A 3 -4.69 15.76 -10.24
C ALA A 3 -3.91 14.52 -9.75
N SER A 4 -4.25 14.05 -8.55
CA SER A 4 -3.85 12.77 -7.97
C SER A 4 -4.54 11.60 -8.70
N ALA A 5 -4.47 11.61 -10.04
CA ALA A 5 -5.07 10.64 -10.94
C ALA A 5 -4.19 9.39 -11.16
N PHE A 6 -3.07 9.27 -10.45
CA PHE A 6 -2.27 8.06 -10.44
C PHE A 6 -2.30 7.49 -9.03
N TYR A 7 -3.31 6.67 -8.73
CA TYR A 7 -3.06 5.59 -7.79
C TYR A 7 -2.00 4.71 -8.45
N VAL A 8 -0.73 4.96 -8.11
CA VAL A 8 0.36 4.03 -8.33
C VAL A 8 -0.09 2.70 -7.73
N GLY A 9 0.08 1.58 -8.44
CA GLY A 9 -0.41 0.27 -7.98
C GLY A 9 -0.07 -0.03 -6.52
N ASP A 10 1.05 0.48 -6.01
CA ASP A 10 1.44 0.42 -4.59
C ASP A 10 0.33 0.91 -3.64
N ASN A 11 -0.35 2.02 -3.93
CA ASN A 11 -1.42 2.56 -3.08
C ASN A 11 -2.74 1.75 -3.10
N ILE A 12 -2.90 0.85 -4.08
CA ILE A 12 -4.07 -0.04 -4.19
C ILE A 12 -3.76 -1.40 -3.59
N PHE A 13 -2.53 -1.88 -3.81
CA PHE A 13 -2.14 -3.26 -3.55
C PHE A 13 -1.31 -3.43 -2.28
N ARG A 14 -0.89 -2.33 -1.64
CA ARG A 14 -0.12 -2.33 -0.40
C ARG A 14 -0.82 -1.50 0.67
N SER A 15 -0.84 -2.04 1.89
CA SER A 15 -1.22 -1.25 3.06
C SER A 15 -0.03 -0.45 3.58
N HIS A 16 -0.26 0.84 3.84
CA HIS A 16 0.71 1.73 4.49
C HIS A 16 0.40 1.97 5.98
N ASN A 17 -0.65 1.33 6.52
CA ASN A 17 -1.05 1.48 7.92
C ASN A 17 -0.29 0.53 8.85
N ARG A 18 1.03 0.76 8.96
CA ARG A 18 1.95 -0.09 9.71
C ARG A 18 1.56 -0.21 11.19
N GLY A 19 1.27 -1.44 11.63
CA GLY A 19 1.06 -1.77 13.04
C GLY A 19 2.33 -2.21 13.76
N THR A 20 2.20 -2.44 15.08
CA THR A 20 3.29 -2.96 15.92
C THR A 20 3.61 -4.41 15.53
N PRO A 21 4.90 -4.78 15.42
CA PRO A 21 5.29 -6.17 15.17
C PRO A 21 4.77 -7.13 16.26
N ILE A 22 4.24 -8.27 15.84
CA ILE A 22 3.69 -9.32 16.70
C ILE A 22 4.61 -10.54 16.63
N PHE A 23 5.06 -10.99 17.78
CA PHE A 23 6.00 -12.07 18.02
C PHE A 23 5.20 -13.29 18.49
N SER A 24 5.30 -14.42 17.77
CA SER A 24 4.44 -15.60 17.97
C SER A 24 5.15 -16.80 18.62
N GLY A 25 6.39 -16.65 19.05
CA GLY A 25 7.23 -17.72 19.59
C GLY A 25 7.62 -17.49 21.05
N ASP A 26 8.29 -18.49 21.61
CA ASP A 26 8.62 -18.56 23.03
C ASP A 26 10.06 -18.12 23.33
N THR A 27 10.73 -17.44 22.40
CA THR A 27 12.13 -17.03 22.59
C THR A 27 12.27 -15.95 23.66
N GLY A 28 11.19 -15.21 23.93
CA GLY A 28 11.19 -14.02 24.78
C GLY A 28 11.54 -12.74 24.04
N ALA A 29 11.72 -12.81 22.71
CA ALA A 29 11.83 -11.63 21.86
C ALA A 29 10.48 -10.89 21.81
N ALA A 30 10.54 -9.56 21.85
CA ALA A 30 9.35 -8.72 21.73
C ALA A 30 9.62 -7.53 20.82
N ALA A 31 8.58 -6.76 20.50
CA ALA A 31 8.74 -5.54 19.71
C ALA A 31 9.60 -4.51 20.45
N GLY A 32 10.61 -3.98 19.74
CA GLY A 32 11.39 -2.84 20.21
C GLY A 32 10.58 -1.54 20.10
N THR A 33 11.18 -0.44 20.58
CA THR A 33 10.57 0.90 20.51
C THR A 33 10.79 1.60 19.17
N GLY A 34 11.72 1.11 18.34
CA GLY A 34 12.00 1.67 17.02
C GLY A 34 10.97 1.28 15.97
N THR A 35 10.81 2.13 14.96
CA THR A 35 9.92 1.87 13.82
C THR A 35 10.55 0.86 12.87
N SER A 36 10.06 -0.38 12.90
CA SER A 36 10.50 -1.43 11.99
C SER A 36 10.10 -1.11 10.55
N THR A 37 10.97 -1.38 9.58
CA THR A 37 10.73 -1.19 8.14
C THR A 37 10.37 -2.49 7.42
N VAL A 38 10.56 -3.65 8.05
CA VAL A 38 10.12 -4.95 7.51
C VAL A 38 8.64 -4.93 7.14
N SER A 39 8.25 -5.69 6.12
CA SER A 39 6.87 -5.74 5.62
C SER A 39 6.36 -7.17 5.54
N GLY A 40 5.08 -7.36 5.86
CA GLY A 40 4.44 -8.67 5.95
C GLY A 40 4.99 -9.48 7.11
N ASP A 41 5.40 -10.71 6.82
CA ASP A 41 5.95 -11.62 7.81
C ASP A 41 7.45 -11.86 7.63
N VAL A 42 8.17 -12.04 8.74
CA VAL A 42 9.60 -12.34 8.74
C VAL A 42 9.93 -13.38 9.82
N TRP A 43 10.85 -14.29 9.52
CA TRP A 43 11.41 -15.19 10.52
C TRP A 43 12.50 -14.47 11.31
N LEU A 44 12.35 -14.44 12.63
CA LEU A 44 13.43 -14.11 13.55
C LEU A 44 14.10 -15.39 14.01
N THR A 45 15.39 -15.52 13.76
CA THR A 45 16.20 -16.64 14.25
C THR A 45 17.03 -16.20 15.44
N VAL A 46 16.87 -16.88 16.57
CA VAL A 46 17.62 -16.67 17.81
C VAL A 46 18.55 -17.87 18.02
N THR A 47 19.85 -17.62 18.07
CA THR A 47 20.89 -18.65 18.28
C THR A 47 21.82 -18.25 19.43
N GLY A 48 22.72 -19.15 19.83
CA GLY A 48 23.72 -18.89 20.87
C GLY A 48 23.42 -19.61 22.17
N SER A 49 23.89 -19.02 23.28
CA SER A 49 23.80 -19.60 24.63
C SER A 49 23.29 -18.56 25.62
N PRO A 50 22.81 -18.96 26.80
CA PRO A 50 22.40 -18.02 27.84
C PRO A 50 23.43 -16.91 28.08
N GLY A 51 22.99 -15.65 27.97
CA GLY A 51 23.84 -14.46 28.11
C GLY A 51 24.59 -14.02 26.85
N ASN A 52 24.60 -14.83 25.79
CA ASN A 52 25.25 -14.53 24.49
C ASN A 52 24.35 -14.96 23.33
N TYR A 53 23.09 -14.52 23.36
CA TYR A 53 22.16 -14.79 22.27
C TYR A 53 22.45 -13.89 21.06
N LYS A 54 22.12 -14.39 19.87
CA LYS A 54 22.28 -13.71 18.59
C LYS A 54 21.00 -13.76 17.79
N LEU A 55 20.62 -12.62 17.20
CA LEU A 55 19.40 -12.47 16.41
C LEU A 55 19.74 -12.30 14.93
N SER A 56 18.93 -12.89 14.07
CA SER A 56 19.00 -12.73 12.61
C SER A 56 17.61 -12.75 12.00
N ILE A 57 17.38 -11.90 10.99
CA ILE A 57 16.15 -11.95 10.17
C ILE A 57 16.41 -12.43 8.73
N ASP A 58 17.66 -12.80 8.42
CA ASP A 58 18.11 -13.22 7.09
C ASP A 58 18.62 -14.66 7.04
N GLY A 59 18.16 -15.49 7.98
CA GLY A 59 18.53 -16.91 8.06
C GLY A 59 19.95 -17.16 8.57
N GLY A 60 20.51 -16.22 9.33
CA GLY A 60 21.84 -16.32 9.93
C GLY A 60 22.98 -15.72 9.10
N LEU A 61 22.69 -15.08 7.95
CA LEU A 61 23.71 -14.40 7.15
C LEU A 61 24.31 -13.20 7.89
N THR A 62 23.48 -12.44 8.59
CA THR A 62 23.91 -11.45 9.57
C THR A 62 23.34 -11.75 10.94
N THR A 63 24.15 -11.48 11.96
CA THR A 63 23.80 -11.73 13.36
C THR A 63 24.11 -10.51 14.21
N PHE A 64 23.25 -10.26 15.19
CA PHE A 64 23.34 -9.14 16.11
C PHE A 64 23.27 -9.66 17.54
N ASP A 65 24.17 -9.19 18.40
CA ASP A 65 24.21 -9.63 19.79
C ASP A 65 22.99 -9.12 20.57
N ALA A 66 22.33 -10.02 21.29
CA ALA A 66 21.17 -9.75 22.12
C ALA A 66 21.53 -8.98 23.40
N GLY A 67 20.51 -8.46 24.09
CA GLY A 67 20.64 -7.81 25.39
C GLY A 67 20.17 -6.36 25.42
N SER A 68 19.76 -5.80 24.28
CA SER A 68 19.19 -4.46 24.19
C SER A 68 17.66 -4.51 24.12
N ALA A 69 17.01 -3.55 24.79
CA ALA A 69 15.57 -3.34 24.72
C ALA A 69 15.09 -2.81 23.36
N ASN A 70 16.02 -2.36 22.51
CA ASN A 70 15.72 -1.85 21.18
C ASN A 70 16.88 -2.12 20.20
N LEU A 71 17.09 -3.39 19.87
CA LEU A 71 18.10 -3.83 18.92
C LEU A 71 17.57 -3.72 17.48
N ALA A 72 18.31 -3.05 16.60
CA ALA A 72 18.01 -3.00 15.18
C ALA A 72 18.61 -4.22 14.46
N VAL A 73 17.77 -5.20 14.14
CA VAL A 73 18.16 -6.40 13.39
C VAL A 73 17.85 -6.15 11.91
N THR A 74 18.83 -6.31 11.03
CA THR A 74 18.67 -5.91 9.62
C THR A 74 18.93 -7.06 8.66
N ASP A 75 18.19 -7.11 7.56
CA ASP A 75 18.42 -8.08 6.49
C ASP A 75 19.49 -7.57 5.52
N SER A 76 20.61 -8.27 5.44
CA SER A 76 21.75 -7.92 4.59
C SER A 76 21.48 -8.04 3.09
N ARG A 77 20.46 -8.80 2.69
CA ARG A 77 20.07 -8.98 1.27
C ARG A 77 19.31 -7.79 0.73
N THR A 78 18.77 -6.96 1.62
CA THR A 78 18.08 -5.73 1.25
C THR A 78 19.07 -4.57 1.18
N GLY A 79 18.99 -3.78 0.11
CA GLY A 79 20.02 -2.81 -0.28
C GLY A 79 20.38 -1.78 0.79
N THR A 80 21.44 -1.01 0.54
CA THR A 80 21.88 0.07 1.43
C THR A 80 21.04 1.32 1.20
N GLY A 81 20.10 1.63 2.11
CA GLY A 81 19.28 2.85 2.05
C GLY A 81 17.85 2.65 2.55
N SER A 82 16.91 3.39 1.95
CA SER A 82 15.47 3.40 2.29
C SER A 82 14.80 2.03 2.18
N ASP A 83 15.37 1.13 1.38
CA ASP A 83 14.85 -0.22 1.13
C ASP A 83 15.38 -1.27 2.12
N ARG A 84 16.24 -0.85 3.07
CA ARG A 84 16.80 -1.76 4.07
C ARG A 84 15.68 -2.22 5.01
N LYS A 85 15.49 -3.52 5.10
CA LYS A 85 14.59 -4.17 6.04
C LYS A 85 15.25 -4.20 7.43
N VAL A 86 14.63 -3.50 8.38
CA VAL A 86 15.08 -3.36 9.76
C VAL A 86 13.92 -3.76 10.67
N LEU A 87 14.15 -4.72 11.56
CA LEU A 87 13.25 -5.11 12.63
C LEU A 87 13.84 -4.64 13.95
N TYR A 88 13.10 -3.81 14.68
CA TYR A 88 13.46 -3.42 16.03
C TYR A 88 12.92 -4.44 17.03
N VAL A 89 13.82 -5.08 17.77
CA VAL A 89 13.51 -6.16 18.70
C VAL A 89 13.96 -5.77 20.11
N ASN A 90 13.08 -5.93 21.08
CA ASN A 90 13.46 -6.01 22.48
C ASN A 90 13.99 -7.42 22.75
N SER A 91 15.31 -7.50 22.92
CA SER A 91 16.06 -8.74 23.12
C SER A 91 16.48 -8.96 24.58
N SER A 92 16.06 -8.08 25.50
CA SER A 92 16.48 -8.14 26.92
C SER A 92 15.89 -9.33 27.68
N ASN A 93 14.76 -9.86 27.22
CA ASN A 93 14.05 -10.98 27.86
C ASN A 93 14.21 -12.30 27.10
N ILE A 94 15.17 -12.40 26.17
CA ILE A 94 15.40 -13.65 25.44
C ILE A 94 15.95 -14.71 26.40
N THR A 95 15.27 -15.85 26.45
CA THR A 95 15.61 -16.96 27.37
C THR A 95 15.88 -18.29 26.67
N SER A 96 15.49 -18.42 25.40
CA SER A 96 15.69 -19.64 24.63
C SER A 96 16.11 -19.35 23.19
N THR A 97 16.70 -20.35 22.53
CA THR A 97 17.00 -20.31 21.10
C THR A 97 15.84 -20.88 20.30
N GLY A 98 15.71 -20.48 19.05
CA GLY A 98 14.64 -20.95 18.19
C GLY A 98 14.40 -20.03 17.00
N THR A 99 13.47 -20.43 16.15
CA THR A 99 12.95 -19.60 15.07
C THR A 99 11.55 -19.16 15.43
N GLU A 100 11.31 -17.86 15.34
CA GLU A 100 10.06 -17.24 15.70
C GLU A 100 9.49 -16.47 14.52
N TRP A 101 8.17 -16.56 14.37
CA TRP A 101 7.45 -15.83 13.33
C TRP A 101 7.08 -14.44 13.83
N VAL A 102 7.50 -13.42 13.09
CA VAL A 102 7.21 -12.01 13.39
C VAL A 102 6.33 -11.43 12.29
N ARG A 103 5.12 -11.03 12.67
CA ARG A 103 4.15 -10.38 11.77
C ARG A 103 4.19 -8.87 11.95
N VAL A 104 4.22 -8.12 10.85
CA VAL A 104 3.99 -6.66 10.89
C VAL A 104 2.68 -6.34 10.18
N PRO A 105 1.55 -6.28 10.93
CA PRO A 105 0.24 -6.07 10.33
C PRO A 105 0.17 -4.69 9.66
N GLY A 106 -0.70 -4.57 8.67
CA GLY A 106 -0.91 -3.29 7.96
C GLY A 106 0.23 -2.93 7.00
N THR A 107 1.12 -3.87 6.67
CA THR A 107 2.22 -3.68 5.72
C THR A 107 2.23 -4.70 4.58
N TYR A 108 1.18 -5.53 4.49
CA TYR A 108 1.07 -6.55 3.45
C TYR A 108 0.91 -5.91 2.07
N ASP A 109 1.51 -6.57 1.09
CA ASP A 109 1.37 -6.32 -0.33
C ASP A 109 0.78 -7.59 -0.97
N ILE A 110 -0.24 -7.44 -1.81
CA ILE A 110 -0.92 -8.57 -2.45
C ILE A 110 0.03 -9.50 -3.20
N PHE A 111 1.01 -8.94 -3.91
CA PHE A 111 1.94 -9.73 -4.70
C PHE A 111 2.92 -10.47 -3.81
N ASN A 112 3.49 -9.80 -2.82
CA ASN A 112 4.41 -10.45 -1.87
C ASN A 112 3.69 -11.50 -1.03
N ALA A 113 2.44 -11.27 -0.63
CA ALA A 113 1.64 -12.25 0.09
C ALA A 113 1.34 -13.48 -0.77
N LEU A 114 0.90 -13.28 -2.02
CA LEU A 114 0.64 -14.38 -2.95
C LEU A 114 1.90 -15.16 -3.32
N ILE A 115 3.04 -14.47 -3.54
CA ILE A 115 4.35 -15.10 -3.74
C ILE A 115 4.73 -15.91 -2.50
N THR A 116 4.57 -15.35 -1.30
CA THR A 116 4.87 -16.08 -0.06
C THR A 116 3.99 -17.31 0.08
N ILE A 117 2.68 -17.21 -0.18
CA ILE A 117 1.77 -18.35 -0.13
C ILE A 117 2.17 -19.41 -1.17
N ARG A 118 2.44 -19.00 -2.42
CA ARG A 118 2.90 -19.90 -3.49
C ARG A 118 4.19 -20.60 -3.09
N ASP A 119 5.24 -19.85 -2.76
CA ASP A 119 6.55 -20.39 -2.43
C ASP A 119 6.45 -21.37 -1.26
N ARG A 120 5.55 -21.11 -0.30
CA ARG A 120 5.31 -21.99 0.83
C ARG A 120 4.54 -23.27 0.47
N LEU A 121 3.56 -23.18 -0.43
CA LEU A 121 2.88 -24.37 -0.97
C LEU A 121 3.82 -25.19 -1.86
N GLU A 122 4.77 -24.56 -2.54
CA GLU A 122 5.80 -25.26 -3.34
C GLU A 122 6.93 -25.86 -2.49
N THR A 123 7.16 -25.34 -1.27
CA THR A 123 8.14 -25.88 -0.31
C THR A 123 7.58 -27.11 0.45
N GLU A 124 6.77 -27.93 -0.24
CA GLU A 124 6.26 -29.23 0.22
C GLU A 124 7.41 -30.22 0.38
N GLY A 125 8.05 -30.23 1.56
CA GLY A 125 9.12 -31.20 1.81
C GLY A 125 9.67 -31.33 3.24
N GLY A 126 9.16 -30.59 4.23
CA GLY A 126 9.72 -30.69 5.60
C GLY A 126 9.02 -29.91 6.70
N LEU A 127 7.80 -29.39 6.46
CA LEU A 127 7.05 -28.67 7.50
C LEU A 127 6.33 -29.66 8.42
N THR A 128 6.44 -29.44 9.72
CA THR A 128 5.65 -30.18 10.73
C THR A 128 4.17 -29.76 10.66
N ASN A 129 3.26 -30.62 11.11
CA ASN A 129 1.81 -30.31 11.11
C ASN A 129 1.47 -29.02 11.87
N VAL A 130 2.25 -28.68 12.91
CA VAL A 130 2.07 -27.42 13.66
C VAL A 130 2.41 -26.21 12.81
N GLN A 131 3.55 -26.25 12.10
CA GLN A 131 3.95 -25.19 11.19
C GLN A 131 2.98 -25.04 10.02
N LEU A 132 2.33 -26.12 9.60
CA LEU A 132 1.34 -26.10 8.51
C LEU A 132 0.03 -25.40 8.93
N GLU A 133 -0.45 -25.64 10.16
CA GLU A 133 -1.64 -24.95 10.68
C GLU A 133 -1.37 -23.46 10.95
N GLU A 134 -0.20 -23.12 11.50
CA GLU A 134 0.23 -21.72 11.63
C GLU A 134 0.29 -21.04 10.26
N LEU A 135 0.89 -21.70 9.27
CA LEU A 135 0.98 -21.18 7.91
C LEU A 135 -0.40 -20.93 7.29
N ARG A 136 -1.35 -21.85 7.48
CA ARG A 136 -2.72 -21.72 7.01
C ARG A 136 -3.43 -20.54 7.68
N SER A 137 -3.38 -20.46 9.01
CA SER A 137 -3.96 -19.36 9.78
C SER A 137 -3.38 -18.00 9.33
N ASN A 138 -2.08 -17.98 9.07
CA ASN A 138 -1.37 -16.78 8.65
C ASN A 138 -1.75 -16.35 7.24
N ALA A 139 -1.79 -17.27 6.28
CA ALA A 139 -2.23 -17.00 4.93
C ALA A 139 -3.67 -16.44 4.90
N LEU A 140 -4.57 -17.00 5.71
CA LEU A 140 -5.94 -16.50 5.83
C LEU A 140 -5.99 -15.08 6.41
N SER A 141 -5.18 -14.78 7.42
CA SER A 141 -5.10 -13.44 8.01
C SER A 141 -4.58 -12.41 7.00
N SER A 142 -3.52 -12.74 6.25
CA SER A 142 -2.96 -11.86 5.21
C SER A 142 -3.97 -11.63 4.08
N LEU A 143 -4.66 -12.68 3.62
CA LEU A 143 -5.70 -12.56 2.59
C LEU A 143 -6.90 -11.73 3.07
N ALA A 144 -7.30 -11.86 4.33
CA ALA A 144 -8.38 -11.05 4.90
C ALA A 144 -8.01 -9.57 4.95
N GLU A 145 -6.78 -9.24 5.34
CA GLU A 145 -6.27 -7.86 5.33
C GLU A 145 -6.25 -7.27 3.91
N LEU A 146 -5.75 -8.04 2.94
CA LEU A 146 -5.70 -7.64 1.53
C LEU A 146 -7.09 -7.47 0.92
N ASN A 147 -8.04 -8.35 1.26
CA ASN A 147 -9.42 -8.22 0.82
C ASN A 147 -10.05 -6.92 1.35
N ASN A 148 -9.83 -6.60 2.62
CA ASN A 148 -10.30 -5.33 3.19
C ASN A 148 -9.67 -4.11 2.51
N LEU A 149 -8.37 -4.16 2.19
CA LEU A 149 -7.68 -3.12 1.44
C LEU A 149 -8.29 -2.93 0.04
N LEU A 150 -8.51 -4.04 -0.69
CA LEU A 150 -9.12 -4.00 -2.02
C LEU A 150 -10.55 -3.45 -1.99
N LEU A 151 -11.35 -3.82 -0.99
CA LEU A 151 -12.70 -3.28 -0.82
C LEU A 151 -12.68 -1.77 -0.59
N GLN A 152 -11.80 -1.27 0.28
CA GLN A 152 -11.66 0.17 0.50
C GLN A 152 -11.19 0.91 -0.75
N SER A 153 -10.23 0.33 -1.48
CA SER A 153 -9.74 0.91 -2.73
C SER A 153 -10.82 0.96 -3.81
N SER A 154 -11.62 -0.12 -3.94
CA SER A 154 -12.75 -0.18 -4.87
C SER A 154 -13.81 0.90 -4.57
N VAL A 155 -14.14 1.12 -3.30
CA VAL A 155 -15.06 2.20 -2.89
C VAL A 155 -14.51 3.58 -3.24
N SER A 156 -13.22 3.82 -2.97
CA SER A 156 -12.55 5.08 -3.33
C SER A 156 -12.56 5.32 -4.85
N MET A 157 -12.27 4.28 -5.64
CA MET A 157 -12.34 4.34 -7.11
C MET A 157 -13.76 4.65 -7.58
N GLY A 158 -14.78 3.98 -7.04
CA GLY A 158 -16.18 4.23 -7.39
C GLY A 158 -16.61 5.67 -7.13
N SER A 159 -16.23 6.23 -5.97
CA SER A 159 -16.50 7.64 -5.64
C SER A 159 -15.80 8.61 -6.61
N LYS A 160 -14.55 8.32 -7.00
CA LYS A 160 -13.80 9.14 -7.97
C LYS A 160 -14.38 9.06 -9.38
N ILE A 161 -14.84 7.88 -9.81
CA ILE A 161 -15.55 7.71 -11.09
C ILE A 161 -16.83 8.55 -11.09
N GLY A 162 -17.62 8.51 -9.99
CA GLY A 162 -18.80 9.36 -9.85
C GLY A 162 -18.48 10.85 -9.95
N PHE A 163 -17.44 11.31 -9.25
CA PHE A 163 -16.96 12.70 -9.36
C PHE A 163 -16.55 13.07 -10.79
N LEU A 164 -15.87 12.18 -11.52
CA LEU A 164 -15.50 12.42 -12.92
C LEU A 164 -16.72 12.46 -13.85
N ASP A 165 -17.77 11.70 -13.55
CA ASP A 165 -19.03 11.73 -14.29
C ASP A 165 -19.78 13.05 -14.04
N ASP A 166 -19.87 13.50 -12.78
CA ASP A 166 -20.43 14.81 -12.41
C ASP A 166 -19.68 15.97 -13.07
N LEU A 167 -18.34 15.86 -13.13
CA LEU A 167 -17.48 16.84 -13.80
C LEU A 167 -17.74 16.86 -15.30
N LYS A 168 -17.87 15.68 -15.93
CA LYS A 168 -18.19 15.55 -17.36
C LYS A 168 -19.55 16.18 -17.67
N ASP A 169 -20.57 15.92 -16.86
CA ASP A 169 -21.90 16.50 -17.04
C ASP A 169 -21.89 18.02 -16.86
N SER A 170 -21.14 18.53 -15.88
CA SER A 170 -20.93 19.96 -15.69
C SER A 170 -20.26 20.61 -16.91
N LEU A 171 -19.23 19.96 -17.47
CA LEU A 171 -18.57 20.42 -18.68
C LEU A 171 -19.49 20.38 -19.92
N ASN A 172 -20.33 19.36 -20.04
CA ASN A 172 -21.34 19.29 -21.11
C ASN A 172 -22.35 20.42 -20.99
N ASN A 173 -22.84 20.71 -19.78
CA ASN A 173 -23.77 21.82 -19.54
C ASN A 173 -23.14 23.18 -19.89
N ILE A 174 -21.88 23.41 -19.50
CA ILE A 174 -21.14 24.63 -19.86
C ILE A 174 -20.96 24.73 -21.37
N LYS A 175 -20.63 23.61 -22.04
CA LYS A 175 -20.50 23.56 -23.49
C LYS A 175 -21.80 23.97 -24.17
N TYR A 176 -22.93 23.36 -23.80
CA TYR A 176 -24.22 23.68 -24.41
C TYR A 176 -24.62 25.14 -24.16
N GLY A 177 -24.42 25.66 -22.93
CA GLY A 177 -24.68 27.07 -22.65
C GLY A 177 -23.80 28.03 -23.46
N THR A 178 -22.54 27.65 -23.73
CA THR A 178 -21.63 28.43 -24.57
C THR A 178 -22.06 28.39 -26.04
N GLU A 179 -22.48 27.22 -26.56
CA GLU A 179 -22.98 27.08 -27.94
C GLU A 179 -24.26 27.92 -28.17
N ASP A 180 -25.18 27.94 -27.20
CA ASP A 180 -26.39 28.76 -27.26
C ASP A 180 -26.07 30.26 -27.27
N GLU A 181 -25.12 30.71 -26.44
CA GLU A 181 -24.72 32.13 -26.38
C GLU A 181 -24.05 32.57 -27.68
N VAL A 182 -23.18 31.72 -28.25
CA VAL A 182 -22.56 31.98 -29.56
C VAL A 182 -23.63 32.12 -30.65
N THR A 183 -24.64 31.24 -30.64
CA THR A 183 -25.74 31.28 -31.61
C THR A 183 -26.53 32.59 -31.51
N ARG A 184 -26.86 33.03 -30.28
CA ARG A 184 -27.54 34.31 -30.06
C ARG A 184 -26.74 35.52 -30.54
N LEU A 185 -25.43 35.52 -30.30
CA LEU A 185 -24.54 36.58 -30.79
C LEU A 185 -24.53 36.62 -32.33
N GLN A 186 -24.44 35.46 -32.98
CA GLN A 186 -24.50 35.37 -34.44
C GLN A 186 -25.84 35.85 -35.01
N GLU A 187 -26.96 35.48 -34.39
CA GLU A 187 -28.30 35.95 -34.80
C GLU A 187 -28.45 37.46 -34.63
N ALA A 188 -27.94 38.04 -33.54
CA ALA A 188 -27.93 39.48 -33.31
C ALA A 188 -27.11 40.23 -34.37
N ASP A 189 -25.92 39.71 -34.71
CA ASP A 189 -25.08 40.26 -35.77
C ASP A 189 -25.79 40.22 -37.14
N ILE A 190 -26.44 39.11 -37.48
CA ILE A 190 -27.23 38.98 -38.73
C ILE A 190 -28.37 39.98 -38.76
N ALA A 191 -29.13 40.12 -37.65
CA ALA A 191 -30.22 41.08 -37.56
C ALA A 191 -29.71 42.52 -37.75
N GLN A 192 -28.57 42.86 -37.16
CA GLN A 192 -27.97 44.18 -37.31
C GLN A 192 -27.53 44.44 -38.76
N ILE A 193 -26.89 43.47 -39.42
CA ILE A 193 -26.52 43.58 -40.85
C ILE A 193 -27.76 43.78 -41.73
N ALA A 194 -28.84 43.04 -41.47
CA ALA A 194 -30.09 43.18 -42.23
C ALA A 194 -30.75 44.56 -42.06
N ILE A 195 -30.71 45.12 -40.84
CA ILE A 195 -31.18 46.47 -40.55
C ILE A 195 -30.34 47.50 -41.32
N ASP A 196 -29.02 47.38 -41.27
CA ASP A 196 -28.12 48.31 -41.95
C ASP A 196 -28.27 48.25 -43.47
N LEU A 197 -28.46 47.05 -44.04
CA LEU A 197 -28.73 46.86 -45.46
C LEU A 197 -30.05 47.51 -45.88
N SER A 198 -31.13 47.26 -45.14
CA SER A 198 -32.46 47.84 -45.41
C SER A 198 -32.42 49.36 -45.36
N ARG A 199 -31.69 49.92 -44.39
CA ARG A 199 -31.51 51.38 -44.25
C ARG A 199 -30.76 51.96 -45.44
N ARG A 200 -29.78 51.22 -45.97
CA ARG A 200 -28.99 51.64 -47.12
C ARG A 200 -29.79 51.61 -48.43
N GLU A 201 -30.65 50.60 -48.63
CA GLU A 201 -31.56 50.52 -49.78
C GLU A 201 -32.63 51.64 -49.75
N VAL A 202 -33.14 52.00 -48.57
CA VAL A 202 -34.09 53.12 -48.45
C VAL A 202 -33.42 54.48 -48.70
N LEU A 203 -32.15 54.64 -48.32
CA LEU A 203 -31.39 55.88 -48.53
C LEU A 203 -30.80 56.01 -49.94
N TYR A 204 -30.64 54.89 -50.65
CA TYR A 204 -30.14 54.81 -52.03
C TYR A 204 -30.98 53.82 -52.85
N PRO A 205 -32.20 54.20 -53.29
CA PRO A 205 -33.01 53.39 -54.19
C PRO A 205 -32.43 53.27 -55.60
#